data_AF-A0A8J6VS28-F1
#
_entry.id   AF-A0A8J6VS28-F1
#
_cell.length_a   1.000
_cell.length_b   1.000
_cell.length_c   1.000
_cell.angle_alpha   90.00
_cell.angle_beta   90.00
_cell.angle_gamma   90.00
#
_symmetry.space_group_name_H-M   'P 1'
#
loop_
_entity.id
_entity.type
_entity.pdbx_description
1 polymer ?
#
loop_
_entity_poly.entity_id
_entity_poly.type
_entity_poly.pdbx_seq_one_letter_code
_entity_poly.pdbx_strand_id
1 'polypeptide(L)'
;MLSVPEEEKPRLFRAYIPPRIDFLIRAIVPLKNSGKDWNLSDVLTEALEDWLNKAENRALIERHNLEQALREKMVSEEKSE
;
A
#
# COMPACT_ATOMS: atom_id res chain seq x y z
N MET A 1 -3.62 -26.62 10.49
CA MET A 1 -3.89 -25.25 10.96
C MET A 1 -3.27 -24.32 9.94
N LEU A 2 -4.08 -23.54 9.25
CA LEU A 2 -3.59 -22.52 8.32
C LEU A 2 -2.99 -21.42 9.20
N SER A 3 -1.67 -21.25 9.12
CA SER A 3 -0.97 -20.13 9.74
C SER A 3 -1.61 -18.86 9.21
N VAL A 4 -2.25 -18.09 10.10
CA VAL A 4 -2.64 -16.70 9.79
C VAL A 4 -1.34 -16.00 9.36
N PRO A 5 -1.29 -15.31 8.21
CA PRO A 5 -0.09 -14.59 7.83
C PRO A 5 0.23 -13.62 8.96
N GLU A 6 1.48 -13.65 9.42
CA GLU A 6 2.01 -12.70 10.37
C GLU A 6 1.62 -11.29 9.90
N GLU A 7 0.96 -10.50 10.75
CA GLU A 7 0.50 -9.15 10.38
C GLU A 7 1.67 -8.42 9.73
N GLU A 8 1.58 -8.14 8.41
CA GLU A 8 2.67 -7.52 7.67
C GLU A 8 3.00 -6.19 8.35
N LYS A 9 4.19 -6.12 8.97
CA LYS A 9 4.62 -4.92 9.68
C LYS A 9 4.58 -3.74 8.69
N PRO A 10 3.89 -2.63 9.03
CA PRO A 10 3.76 -1.51 8.12
C PRO A 10 5.14 -0.96 7.75
N ARG A 11 5.40 -0.83 6.45
CA ARG A 11 6.65 -0.26 5.93
C ARG A 11 6.50 1.25 5.72
N LEU A 12 7.53 2.01 6.08
CA LEU A 12 7.54 3.47 5.89
C LEU A 12 7.70 3.80 4.39
N PHE A 13 6.68 4.45 3.82
CA PHE A 13 6.71 4.98 2.46
C PHE A 13 6.87 6.51 2.49
N ARG A 14 7.84 7.05 1.74
CA ARG A 14 8.12 8.50 1.65
C ARG A 14 8.08 8.95 0.20
N ALA A 15 7.27 9.98 -0.07
CA ALA A 15 7.16 10.61 -1.38
C ALA A 15 6.89 12.12 -1.23
N TYR A 16 7.17 12.89 -2.28
CA TYR A 16 6.82 14.31 -2.36
C TYR A 16 5.52 14.47 -3.14
N ILE A 17 4.66 15.39 -2.68
CA ILE A 17 3.40 15.73 -3.34
C ILE A 17 3.27 17.25 -3.51
N PRO A 18 2.53 17.73 -4.53
CA PRO A 18 2.21 19.14 -4.67
C PRO A 18 1.45 19.69 -3.43
N PRO A 19 1.71 20.94 -3.01
CA PRO A 19 1.06 21.53 -1.83
C PRO A 19 -0.47 21.51 -1.86
N ARG A 20 -1.05 21.67 -3.05
CA ARG A 20 -2.51 21.58 -3.25
C ARG A 20 -3.05 20.20 -2.86
N ILE A 21 -2.33 19.13 -3.16
CA ILE A 21 -2.76 17.76 -2.82
C ILE A 21 -2.66 17.53 -1.31
N ASP A 22 -1.56 17.95 -0.68
CA ASP A 22 -1.39 17.87 0.78
C ASP A 22 -2.55 18.57 1.51
N PHE A 23 -2.86 19.81 1.12
CA PHE A 23 -3.96 20.57 1.70
C PHE A 23 -5.31 19.86 1.56
N LEU A 24 -5.65 19.42 0.34
CA LEU A 24 -6.94 18.79 0.08
C LEU A 24 -7.12 17.46 0.80
N ILE A 25 -6.08 16.60 0.82
CA ILE A 25 -6.15 15.32 1.51
C ILE A 25 -6.35 15.55 3.01
N ARG A 26 -5.56 16.44 3.63
CA ARG A 26 -5.69 16.75 5.06
C ARG A 26 -7.05 17.34 5.43
N ALA A 27 -7.66 18.09 4.52
CA ALA A 27 -8.99 18.66 4.72
C ALA A 27 -10.10 17.60 4.58
N ILE A 28 -9.96 16.64 3.68
CA ILE A 28 -11.00 15.64 3.39
C ILE A 28 -10.96 14.47 4.38
N VAL A 29 -9.78 14.05 4.84
CA VAL A 29 -9.62 12.90 5.75
C VAL A 29 -10.58 12.96 6.96
N PRO A 30 -10.68 14.07 7.72
CA PRO A 30 -11.59 14.16 8.85
C PRO A 30 -13.08 14.18 8.44
N LEU A 31 -13.38 14.53 7.19
CA LEU A 31 -14.75 14.61 6.67
C LEU A 31 -15.23 13.27 6.10
N LYS A 32 -14.31 12.33 5.83
CA LYS A 32 -14.62 11.00 5.29
C LYS A 32 -15.26 10.14 6.39
N ASN A 33 -16.58 10.29 6.56
CA ASN A 33 -17.35 9.56 7.57
C ASN A 33 -17.87 8.23 7.00
N SER A 34 -17.01 7.21 7.03
CA SER A 34 -17.33 5.86 6.55
C SER A 34 -17.47 4.83 7.68
N GLY A 35 -17.70 5.28 8.92
CA GLY A 35 -17.74 4.40 10.10
C GLY A 35 -16.37 3.89 10.56
N LYS A 36 -15.28 4.47 10.03
CA LYS A 36 -13.88 4.26 10.47
C LYS A 36 -13.23 5.63 10.66
N ASP A 37 -12.36 5.75 11.66
CA ASP A 37 -11.49 6.91 11.83
C ASP A 37 -10.37 6.87 10.78
N TRP A 38 -10.60 7.56 9.67
CA TRP A 38 -9.63 7.63 8.58
C TRP A 38 -8.37 8.40 8.99
N ASN A 39 -7.21 7.86 8.65
CA ASN A 39 -5.95 8.57 8.72
C ASN A 39 -5.29 8.70 7.33
N LEU A 40 -4.17 9.44 7.26
CA LEU A 40 -3.45 9.66 6.00
C LEU A 40 -2.93 8.36 5.38
N SER A 41 -2.48 7.41 6.20
CA SER A 41 -2.00 6.11 5.71
C SER A 41 -3.12 5.31 5.06
N ASP A 42 -4.34 5.37 5.61
CA ASP A 42 -5.51 4.70 5.01
C ASP A 42 -5.81 5.26 3.62
N VAL A 43 -5.83 6.60 3.48
CA VAL A 43 -6.09 7.25 2.19
C VAL A 43 -5.00 6.93 1.18
N LEU A 44 -3.73 6.95 1.60
CA LEU A 44 -2.62 6.61 0.71
C LEU A 44 -2.66 5.14 0.29
N THR A 45 -3.01 4.24 1.21
CA THR A 45 -3.14 2.81 0.92
C THR A 45 -4.24 2.56 -0.10
N GLU A 46 -5.45 3.08 0.14
CA GLU A 46 -6.58 2.99 -0.79
C GLU A 46 -6.18 3.52 -2.19
N ALA A 47 -5.59 4.71 -2.26
CA ALA A 47 -5.20 5.32 -3.52
C ALA A 47 -4.11 4.54 -4.28
N LEU A 48 -3.15 3.94 -3.55
CA LEU A 48 -2.08 3.14 -4.13
C LEU A 48 -2.59 1.77 -4.59
N GLU A 49 -3.46 1.12 -3.82
CA GLU A 49 -4.13 -0.13 -4.20
C GLU A 49 -4.97 0.07 -5.47
N ASP A 50 -5.79 1.12 -5.50
CA ASP A 50 -6.59 1.49 -6.67
C ASP A 50 -5.70 1.77 -7.89
N TRP A 51 -4.57 2.45 -7.70
CA TRP A 51 -3.63 2.69 -8.78
C TRP A 51 -2.99 1.39 -9.29
N LEU A 52 -2.56 0.50 -8.41
CA LEU A 52 -1.97 -0.80 -8.77
C LEU A 52 -2.97 -1.73 -9.45
N ASN A 53 -4.26 -1.61 -9.13
CA ASN A 53 -5.35 -2.39 -9.74
C ASN A 53 -5.71 -1.96 -11.16
N LYS A 54 -5.20 -0.82 -11.64
CA LYS A 54 -5.38 -0.42 -13.04
C LYS A 54 -4.77 -1.45 -13.99
N ALA A 55 -5.44 -1.70 -15.12
CA ALA A 55 -5.08 -2.77 -16.05
C ALA A 55 -3.64 -2.66 -16.55
N GLU A 56 -3.18 -1.44 -16.84
CA GLU A 56 -1.81 -1.17 -17.28
C GLU A 56 -0.75 -1.55 -16.22
N ASN A 57 -1.06 -1.34 -14.94
CA ASN A 57 -0.14 -1.63 -13.84
C ASN A 57 -0.17 -3.13 -13.49
N ARG A 58 -1.35 -3.75 -13.50
CA ARG A 58 -1.50 -5.21 -13.39
C ARG A 58 -0.72 -5.94 -14.49
N ALA A 59 -0.79 -5.47 -15.73
CA ALA A 59 -0.04 -6.04 -16.83
C ALA A 59 1.48 -5.94 -16.62
N LEU A 60 1.98 -4.85 -16.01
CA LEU A 60 3.40 -4.72 -15.65
C LEU A 60 3.79 -5.68 -14.52
N ILE A 61 2.96 -5.80 -13.48
CA ILE A 61 3.18 -6.73 -12.37
C ILE A 61 3.32 -8.17 -12.87
N GLU A 62 2.41 -8.59 -13.76
CA GLU A 62 2.39 -9.92 -14.34
C GLU A 62 3.57 -10.14 -15.29
N ARG A 63 3.82 -9.21 -16.22
CA ARG A 63 4.91 -9.31 -17.20
C ARG A 63 6.28 -9.48 -16.55
N HIS A 64 6.48 -8.88 -15.37
CA HIS A 64 7.75 -8.90 -14.65
C HIS A 64 7.75 -9.83 -13.43
N ASN A 65 6.70 -10.64 -13.22
CA ASN A 65 6.55 -11.57 -12.08
C ASN A 65 6.81 -10.90 -10.72
N LEU A 66 6.37 -9.65 -10.53
CA LEU A 66 6.77 -8.84 -9.36
C LEU A 66 6.24 -9.40 -8.03
N GLU A 67 5.07 -10.04 -8.04
CA GLU A 67 4.53 -10.71 -6.84
C GLU A 67 5.38 -11.93 -6.44
N GLN A 68 5.96 -12.65 -7.42
CA GLN A 68 6.87 -13.76 -7.11
C GLN A 68 8.18 -13.23 -6.53
N ALA A 69 8.77 -12.20 -7.15
CA ALA A 69 10.00 -11.57 -6.66
C ALA A 69 9.84 -11.03 -5.23
N LEU A 70 8.67 -10.48 -4.90
CA LEU A 70 8.34 -10.04 -3.54
C LEU A 70 8.35 -11.21 -2.55
N ARG A 71 7.67 -12.32 -2.89
CA ARG A 71 7.66 -13.53 -2.03
C ARG A 71 9.05 -14.09 -1.77
N GLU A 72 9.88 -14.18 -2.82
CA GLU A 72 11.26 -14.66 -2.70
C GLU A 72 12.10 -13.77 -1.79
N LYS A 73 11.92 -12.45 -1.88
CA LYS A 73 12.59 -11.49 -0.99
C LYS A 73 12.18 -11.69 0.47
N MET A 74 10.88 -11.85 0.76
CA MET A 74 10.41 -12.04 2.14
C MET A 74 10.99 -13.30 2.78
N VAL A 75 11.00 -14.42 2.03
CA VAL A 75 11.60 -15.69 2.50
C VAL A 75 13.11 -15.56 2.74
N SER A 76 13.81 -14.68 2.01
CA SER A 76 15.24 -14.44 2.22
C SER A 76 15.53 -13.58 3.45
N GLU A 77 14.65 -12.61 3.76
CA GLU A 77 14.74 -11.76 4.95
C GLU A 77 14.50 -12.60 6.22
N GLU A 78 13.51 -13.49 6.22
CA GLU A 78 13.18 -14.39 7.35
C GLU A 78 14.29 -15.40 7.71
N LYS A 79 15.12 -15.81 6.73
CA LYS A 79 16.23 -16.76 6.97
C LYS A 79 17.50 -16.09 7.48
N SER A 80 17.55 -14.76 7.47
CA SER A 80 18.72 -13.97 7.83
C SER A 80 18.63 -13.37 9.25
N GLU A 81 17.49 -13.53 9.92
CA GLU A 81 17.26 -13.22 11.34
C GLU A 81 17.37 -14.48 12.21
#